data_AF-A0A7C6UJC1-F1
#
_entry.id   AF-A0A7C6UJC1-F1
#
_cell.length_a   1.000
_cell.length_b   1.000
_cell.length_c   1.000
_cell.angle_alpha   90.00
_cell.angle_beta   90.00
_cell.angle_gamma   90.00
#
_symmetry.space_group_name_H-M   'P 1'
#
loop_
_entity.id
_entity.type
_entity.pdbx_description
1 polymer ?
#
loop_
_entity_poly.entity_id
_entity_poly.type
_entity_poly.pdbx_seq_one_letter_code
_entity_poly.pdbx_strand_id
1 'polypeptide(L)' 'MKLVEEKNPDTERVLEIIIEGLSKRAFITIMASCRVYYDGRATSRLGLGDRVIIIKSDGS' A
#
# COMPACT_ATOMS: atom_id res chain seq x y z
N MET A 1 -4.09 17.41 10.68
CA MET A 1 -3.82 16.14 9.98
C MET A 1 -2.35 15.84 10.14
N LYS A 2 -1.99 14.69 10.73
CA LYS A 2 -0.59 14.31 10.98
C LYS A 2 -0.12 13.45 9.80
N LEU A 3 0.97 13.85 9.16
CA LEU A 3 1.67 13.05 8.15
C LEU A 3 2.72 12.20 8.86
N VAL A 4 2.83 10.93 8.45
CA VAL A 4 3.94 10.04 8.81
C VAL A 4 4.56 9.60 7.49
N GLU A 5 5.86 9.82 7.32
CA GLU A 5 6.63 9.46 6.13
C GLU A 5 7.86 8.67 6.56
N GLU A 6 8.15 7.58 5.85
CA GLU A 6 9.35 6.79 6.08
C GLU A 6 9.92 6.29 4.76
N LYS A 7 11.24 6.45 4.58
CA LYS A 7 11.94 6.10 3.34
C LYS A 7 12.73 4.82 3.54
N ASN A 8 12.57 3.88 2.62
CA ASN A 8 13.21 2.56 2.66
C ASN A 8 13.08 1.85 4.02
N PRO A 9 11.90 1.80 4.66
CA PRO A 9 11.70 1.02 5.88
C PRO A 9 11.94 -0.46 5.62
N ASP A 10 12.37 -1.18 6.66
CA ASP A 10 12.40 -2.64 6.64
C ASP A 10 10.99 -3.24 6.72
N THR A 11 10.89 -4.55 6.54
CA THR A 11 9.61 -5.27 6.49
C THR A 11 8.80 -5.14 7.78
N GLU A 12 9.44 -5.17 8.95
CA GLU A 12 8.77 -5.07 10.25
C GLU A 12 8.15 -3.68 10.39
N ARG A 13 8.92 -2.66 10.05
CA ARG A 13 8.49 -1.27 10.12
C ARG A 13 7.37 -0.94 9.12
N VAL A 14 7.43 -1.50 7.91
CA VAL A 14 6.33 -1.40 6.93
C VAL A 14 5.03 -1.96 7.52
N LEU A 15 5.10 -3.13 8.16
CA LEU A 15 3.93 -3.78 8.74
C LEU A 15 3.31 -2.93 9.85
N GLU A 16 4.12 -2.37 10.74
CA GLU A 16 3.66 -1.46 11.79
C GLU A 16 2.91 -0.25 11.22
N ILE A 17 3.51 0.43 10.23
CA ILE A 17 2.91 1.63 9.60
C ILE A 17 1.57 1.29 8.94
N ILE A 18 1.50 0.15 8.23
CA ILE A 18 0.26 -0.28 7.55
C ILE A 18 -0.83 -0.59 8.58
N ILE A 19 -0.52 -1.35 9.65
CA ILE A 19 -1.48 -1.68 10.71
C ILE A 19 -1.99 -0.41 11.40
N GLU A 20 -1.09 0.49 11.78
CA GLU A 20 -1.46 1.76 12.41
C GLU A 20 -2.34 2.60 11.47
N GLY A 21 -1.96 2.70 10.20
CA GLY A 21 -2.69 3.45 9.17
C GLY A 21 -4.11 2.92 8.97
N LEU A 22 -4.26 1.60 8.84
CA LEU A 22 -5.57 0.95 8.70
C LEU A 22 -6.44 1.16 9.95
N SER A 23 -5.88 0.99 11.16
CA SER A 23 -6.61 1.18 12.42
C SER A 23 -7.18 2.60 12.58
N LYS A 24 -6.49 3.59 12.03
CA LYS A 24 -6.87 5.01 12.06
C LYS A 24 -7.71 5.45 10.87
N ARG A 25 -8.06 4.52 9.96
CA ARG A 25 -8.67 4.84 8.65
C ARG A 25 -7.92 5.95 7.92
N ALA A 26 -6.58 5.88 7.95
CA ALA A 26 -5.73 6.86 7.30
C ALA A 26 -5.74 6.67 5.77
N PHE A 27 -5.36 7.73 5.06
CA PHE A 27 -5.01 7.65 3.64
C PHE A 27 -3.56 7.17 3.52
N ILE A 28 -3.35 5.97 3.00
CA ILE A 28 -2.02 5.33 2.93
C ILE A 28 -1.52 5.41 1.49
N THR A 29 -0.26 5.80 1.31
CA THR A 29 0.42 5.84 0.01
C THR A 29 1.74 5.09 0.09
N ILE A 30 1.99 4.19 -0.86
CA ILE A 30 3.20 3.36 -0.94
C ILE A 30 3.80 3.53 -2.34
N MET A 31 5.09 3.86 -2.40
CA MET A 31 5.86 3.90 -3.65
C MET A 31 6.80 2.69 -3.66
N ALA A 32 6.55 1.71 -4.52
CA ALA A 32 7.32 0.48 -4.54
C ALA A 32 7.38 -0.17 -5.93
N SER A 33 8.43 -0.95 -6.17
CA SER A 33 8.47 -1.90 -7.28
C SER A 33 7.74 -3.17 -6.87
N CYS A 34 6.68 -3.54 -7.57
CA CYS A 34 5.87 -4.70 -7.20
C CYS A 34 5.37 -5.49 -8.42
N ARG A 35 4.68 -6.61 -8.17
CA ARG A 35 3.87 -7.35 -9.15
C ARG A 35 2.42 -7.27 -8.70
N VAL A 36 1.49 -7.19 -9.64
CA VAL A 36 0.05 -7.14 -9.31
C VAL A 36 -0.63 -8.36 -9.90
N TYR A 37 -1.43 -9.01 -9.07
CA TYR A 37 -2.27 -10.14 -9.43
C TYR A 37 -3.69 -9.76 -9.06
N TYR A 38 -4.59 -9.75 -10.04
CA TYR A 38 -6.00 -9.51 -9.83
C TYR A 38 -6.79 -10.73 -10.28
N ASP A 39 -7.68 -11.19 -9.40
CA ASP A 39 -8.60 -12.27 -9.68
C ASP A 39 -10.00 -11.87 -9.17
N GLY A 40 -10.97 -11.78 -10.07
CA GLY A 40 -12.29 -11.22 -9.79
C GLY A 40 -13.22 -11.34 -10.99
N ARG A 41 -13.85 -10.24 -11.43
CA ARG A 41 -14.71 -10.24 -12.64
C ARG A 41 -13.95 -10.69 -13.90
N ALA A 42 -12.65 -10.38 -13.94
CA ALA A 42 -11.70 -10.89 -14.89
C ALA A 42 -10.42 -11.29 -14.13
N THR A 43 -9.50 -11.98 -14.80
CA THR A 43 -8.18 -12.29 -14.24
C THR A 43 -7.13 -11.50 -15.00
N SER A 44 -6.23 -10.81 -14.28
CA SER A 44 -5.13 -10.06 -14.90
C SER A 44 -3.86 -10.12 -14.06
N ARG A 45 -2.71 -9.95 -14.73
CA ARG A 45 -1.39 -9.93 -14.10
C ARG A 45 -0.56 -8.79 -14.69
N LEU A 46 0.10 -8.06 -13.83
CA LEU A 46 1.08 -7.03 -14.19
C LEU A 46 2.46 -7.46 -13.65
N GLY A 47 3.46 -7.42 -14.53
CA GLY A 47 4.85 -7.78 -14.23
C GLY A 47 5.50 -6.88 -13.18
N LEU A 48 6.81 -7.02 -12.98
CA LEU A 48 7.54 -6.14 -12.06
C LEU A 48 7.57 -4.70 -12.60
N GLY A 49 7.35 -3.71 -11.73
CA GLY A 49 7.48 -2.30 -12.10
C GLY A 49 7.10 -1.36 -10.96
N ASP A 50 7.55 -0.10 -11.08
CA ASP A 50 7.37 0.93 -10.06
C ASP A 50 5.96 1.51 -10.12
N ARG A 51 5.29 1.52 -8.96
CA ARG A 51 3.88 1.90 -8.83
C ARG A 51 3.66 2.72 -7.58
N VAL A 52 2.64 3.56 -7.64
CA VAL A 52 2.01 4.17 -6.47
C VAL A 52 0.80 3.34 -6.11
N ILE A 53 0.79 2.81 -4.89
CA ILE A 53 -0.33 2.07 -4.30
C ILE A 53 -1.00 3.01 -3.30
N ILE A 54 -2.33 3.11 -3.37
CA ILE A 54 -3.14 3.95 -2.48
C ILE A 54 -4.16 3.05 -1.79
N ILE A 55 -4.30 3.21 -0.48
CA ILE A 55 -5.39 2.61 0.30
C ILE A 55 -6.15 3.75 0.95
N LYS A 56 -7.44 3.88 0.62
CA LYS A 56 -8.31 4.93 1.14
C LYS A 56 -9.02 4.49 2.41
N SER A 57 -9.49 5.48 3.17
CA SER A 57 -10.23 5.28 4.43
C SER A 57 -11.58 4.55 4.25
N ASP A 58 -12.12 4.52 3.03
CA ASP A 58 -13.38 3.87 2.68
C ASP A 58 -13.21 2.43 2.17
N GLY A 59 -11.97 1.92 2.11
CA GLY A 59 -11.66 0.59 1.61
C GLY A 59 -11.38 0.50 0.11
N SER A 60 -11.34 1.65 -0.59
CA SER A 60 -10.83 1.71 -1.98
C SER A 60 -9.32 1.54 -2.07
#